data_AF-A0A5P6PF17-F1
#
_entry.id   AF-A0A5P6PF17-F1
#
_cell.length_a   1.000
_cell.length_b   1.000
_cell.length_c   1.000
_cell.angle_alpha   90.00
_cell.angle_beta   90.00
_cell.angle_gamma   90.00
#
_symmetry.space_group_name_H-M   'P 1'
#
loop_
_entity.id
_entity.type
_entity.pdbx_description
1 polymer ?
#
loop_
_entity_poly.entity_id
_entity_poly.type
_entity_poly.pdbx_seq_one_letter_code
_entity_poly.pdbx_strand_id
1 'polypeptide(L)'
;MANSSLNKNQWVLVEGPGPDEAEFLGRWLLAAAAADKALKEQFKRNAELKKHISSVEIVDEVCFSSGAAKFLELLMKDLTAFSLSVEDVWIDVFAIMADLGFFRLTGERYQMTLPSSASGSAIEAALLKLAATEHRFSLHPENMIHWITKYDAHTWHARLKGLTWMQRVADRELLLGDG
;
A
#
# COMPACT_ATOMS: atom_id res chain seq x y z
N MET A 1 11.04 -30.26 5.53
CA MET A 1 11.25 -29.40 4.34
C MET A 1 9.88 -29.09 3.78
N ALA A 2 9.39 -27.86 3.93
CA ALA A 2 8.07 -27.44 3.43
C ALA A 2 8.28 -26.46 2.27
N ASN A 3 7.53 -26.67 1.19
CA ASN A 3 7.61 -26.01 -0.11
C ASN A 3 7.62 -24.47 -0.02
N SER A 4 8.72 -23.84 -0.43
CA SER A 4 8.84 -22.39 -0.66
C SER A 4 8.33 -21.95 -2.04
N SER A 5 7.50 -22.76 -2.71
CA SER A 5 7.05 -22.52 -4.09
C SER A 5 5.61 -22.00 -4.22
N LEU A 6 4.91 -21.74 -3.10
CA LEU A 6 3.47 -21.42 -3.11
C LEU A 6 3.13 -19.91 -3.15
N ASN A 7 4.05 -19.00 -2.80
CA ASN A 7 3.72 -17.56 -2.66
C ASN A 7 4.02 -16.68 -3.90
N LYS A 8 4.72 -17.18 -4.93
CA LYS A 8 5.05 -16.41 -6.15
C LYS A 8 3.85 -15.96 -6.99
N ASN A 9 2.66 -16.43 -6.64
CA ASN A 9 1.42 -16.15 -7.34
C ASN A 9 0.53 -15.14 -6.62
N GLN A 10 0.94 -14.59 -5.47
CA GLN A 10 0.16 -13.61 -4.73
C GLN A 10 0.57 -12.19 -5.13
N TRP A 11 -0.39 -11.40 -5.59
CA TRP A 11 -0.18 -10.05 -6.11
C TRP A 11 -1.23 -9.12 -5.56
N VAL A 12 -0.86 -7.86 -5.34
CA VAL A 12 -1.81 -6.78 -5.14
C VAL A 12 -1.97 -6.01 -6.44
N LEU A 13 -3.20 -5.59 -6.74
CA LEU A 13 -3.50 -4.69 -7.83
C LEU A 13 -3.98 -3.36 -7.26
N VAL A 14 -3.39 -2.27 -7.76
CA VAL A 14 -3.71 -0.92 -7.34
C VAL A 14 -4.11 -0.09 -8.56
N GLU A 15 -5.32 0.42 -8.53
CA GLU A 15 -5.84 1.38 -9.49
C GLU A 15 -5.45 2.81 -9.07
N GLY A 16 -4.83 3.54 -10.00
CA GLY A 16 -4.45 4.94 -9.83
C GLY A 16 -5.64 5.90 -9.97
N PRO A 17 -5.42 7.20 -9.78
CA PRO A 17 -6.43 8.21 -10.03
C PRO A 17 -6.70 8.40 -11.54
N GLY A 18 -7.68 9.23 -11.86
CA GLY A 18 -7.92 9.73 -13.21
C GLY A 18 -6.73 10.53 -13.77
N PRO A 19 -6.62 10.62 -15.11
CA PRO A 19 -5.47 11.25 -15.78
C PRO A 19 -5.31 12.75 -15.48
N ASP A 20 -6.40 13.45 -15.16
CA ASP A 20 -6.41 14.90 -14.90
C ASP A 20 -6.31 15.24 -13.40
N GLU A 21 -6.12 14.24 -12.53
CA GLU A 21 -6.08 14.41 -11.08
C GLU A 21 -4.66 14.72 -10.55
N ALA A 22 -3.96 15.66 -11.18
CA ALA A 22 -2.61 16.05 -10.76
C ALA A 22 -2.59 16.60 -9.32
N GLU A 23 -3.63 17.33 -8.90
CA GLU A 23 -3.78 17.81 -7.52
C GLU A 23 -3.86 16.63 -6.53
N PHE A 24 -4.60 15.59 -6.86
CA PHE A 24 -4.70 14.38 -6.03
C PHE A 24 -3.32 13.76 -5.83
N LEU A 25 -2.56 13.54 -6.91
CA LEU A 25 -1.22 12.95 -6.82
C LEU A 25 -0.27 13.80 -5.97
N GLY A 26 -0.30 15.13 -6.15
CA GLY A 26 0.48 16.05 -5.32
C GLY A 26 0.11 15.95 -3.84
N ARG A 27 -1.18 15.95 -3.52
CA ARG A 27 -1.68 15.82 -2.14
C ARG A 27 -1.37 14.45 -1.53
N TRP A 28 -1.42 13.40 -2.33
CA TRP A 28 -1.11 12.04 -1.91
C TRP A 28 0.38 11.90 -1.53
N LEU A 29 1.29 12.47 -2.34
CA LEU A 29 2.72 12.54 -2.00
C LEU A 29 3.00 13.40 -0.76
N LEU A 30 2.32 14.55 -0.63
CA LEU A 30 2.44 15.39 0.56
C LEU A 30 1.94 14.68 1.83
N ALA A 31 0.89 13.87 1.73
CA ALA A 31 0.41 13.05 2.84
C ALA A 31 1.44 12.00 3.27
N ALA A 32 2.16 11.38 2.32
CA ALA A 32 3.25 10.45 2.63
C ALA A 32 4.40 11.16 3.36
N ALA A 33 4.81 12.34 2.88
CA ALA A 33 5.84 13.15 3.55
C ALA A 33 5.40 13.61 4.97
N ALA A 34 4.11 13.90 5.15
CA ALA A 34 3.56 14.21 6.46
C ALA A 34 3.58 12.99 7.39
N ALA A 35 3.32 11.78 6.88
CA ALA A 35 3.43 10.54 7.63
C ALA A 35 4.87 10.29 8.13
N ASP A 36 5.89 10.56 7.30
CA ASP A 36 7.30 10.47 7.74
C ASP A 36 7.59 11.42 8.91
N LYS A 37 7.08 12.65 8.84
CA LYS A 37 7.23 13.62 9.93
C LYS A 37 6.52 13.11 11.20
N ALA A 38 5.31 12.58 11.06
CA ALA A 38 4.54 12.03 12.17
C ALA A 38 5.24 10.82 12.82
N LEU A 39 5.82 9.92 12.02
CA LEU A 39 6.61 8.78 12.50
C LEU A 39 7.84 9.24 13.28
N LYS A 40 8.59 10.21 12.76
CA LYS A 40 9.75 10.78 13.45
C LYS A 40 9.38 11.38 14.81
N GLU A 41 8.26 12.10 14.88
CA GLU A 41 7.75 12.63 16.15
C GLU A 41 7.25 11.51 17.08
N GLN A 42 6.65 10.45 16.54
CA GLN A 42 6.20 9.31 17.34
C GLN A 42 7.38 8.59 17.99
N PHE A 43 8.48 8.37 17.27
CA PHE A 43 9.69 7.78 17.84
C PHE A 43 10.34 8.63 18.94
N LYS A 44 10.22 9.96 18.87
CA LYS A 44 10.69 10.84 19.95
C LYS A 44 9.83 10.71 21.21
N ARG A 45 8.52 10.46 21.05
CA ARG A 45 7.56 10.34 22.16
C ARG A 45 7.57 8.96 22.80
N ASN A 46 7.74 7.92 21.98
CA ASN A 46 7.74 6.53 22.40
C ASN A 46 9.04 5.86 21.93
N ALA A 47 10.11 6.02 22.71
CA ALA A 47 11.41 5.44 22.40
C ALA A 47 11.39 3.89 22.42
N GLU A 48 10.46 3.29 23.16
CA GLU A 48 10.29 1.84 23.24
C GLU A 48 9.63 1.26 21.98
N LEU A 49 8.93 2.08 21.18
CA LEU A 49 8.28 1.61 19.94
C LEU A 49 9.29 0.90 19.03
N LYS A 50 10.48 1.49 18.84
CA LYS A 50 11.54 0.89 18.01
C LYS A 50 11.95 -0.52 18.44
N LYS A 51 11.82 -0.85 19.72
CA LYS A 51 12.10 -2.20 20.22
C LYS A 51 10.98 -3.18 19.89
N HIS A 52 9.73 -2.72 19.90
CA HIS A 52 8.56 -3.54 19.58
C HIS A 52 8.43 -3.81 18.08
N ILE A 53 8.98 -2.93 17.24
CA ILE A 53 8.98 -3.06 15.78
C ILE A 53 10.36 -3.42 15.23
N SER A 54 11.26 -3.96 16.06
CA SER A 54 12.64 -4.20 15.64
C SER A 54 12.72 -5.10 14.42
N SER A 55 11.84 -6.09 14.28
CA SER A 55 11.76 -6.94 13.09
C SER A 55 11.35 -6.19 11.82
N VAL A 56 10.55 -5.11 11.95
CA VAL A 56 10.18 -4.21 10.86
C VAL A 56 11.36 -3.32 10.44
N GLU A 57 12.09 -2.77 11.41
CA GLU A 57 13.20 -1.84 11.16
C GLU A 57 14.55 -2.55 10.82
N ILE A 58 14.66 -3.87 11.05
CA ILE A 58 15.86 -4.65 10.70
C ILE A 58 15.99 -4.80 9.19
N VAL A 59 14.87 -4.89 8.47
CA VAL A 59 14.84 -5.15 7.02
C VAL A 59 14.98 -3.86 6.24
N ASP A 60 14.25 -2.80 6.61
CA ASP A 60 14.37 -1.45 6.02
C ASP A 60 13.87 -0.38 7.01
N GLU A 61 14.47 0.82 6.98
CA GLU A 61 13.93 1.98 7.70
C GLU A 61 12.58 2.37 7.08
N VAL A 62 11.51 2.37 7.87
CA VAL A 62 10.18 2.69 7.34
C VAL A 62 10.14 4.14 6.87
N CYS A 63 10.03 4.33 5.56
CA CYS A 63 9.97 5.63 4.90
C CYS A 63 8.81 5.67 3.90
N PHE A 64 7.75 6.38 4.27
CA PHE A 64 6.54 6.56 3.47
C PHE A 64 6.83 7.35 2.19
N SER A 65 7.70 8.36 2.22
CA SER A 65 8.06 9.10 1.01
C SER A 65 8.75 8.22 -0.04
N SER A 66 9.64 7.32 0.40
CA SER A 66 10.31 6.37 -0.51
C SER A 66 9.32 5.40 -1.13
N GLY A 67 8.43 4.81 -0.31
CA GLY A 67 7.35 3.94 -0.82
C GLY A 67 6.41 4.67 -1.77
N ALA A 68 5.98 5.88 -1.41
CA ALA A 68 5.12 6.70 -2.24
C ALA A 68 5.76 7.04 -3.60
N ALA A 69 7.04 7.43 -3.61
CA ALA A 69 7.78 7.67 -4.85
C ALA A 69 7.87 6.39 -5.70
N LYS A 70 8.07 5.23 -5.07
CA LYS A 70 8.10 3.95 -5.77
C LYS A 70 6.77 3.59 -6.40
N PHE A 71 5.67 3.71 -5.66
CA PHE A 71 4.34 3.40 -6.17
C PHE A 71 3.94 4.34 -7.30
N LEU A 72 4.36 5.61 -7.23
CA LEU A 72 4.20 6.53 -8.34
C LEU A 72 5.04 6.12 -9.56
N GLU A 73 6.29 5.72 -9.38
CA GLU A 73 7.14 5.20 -10.47
C GLU A 73 6.47 3.99 -11.17
N LEU A 74 5.88 3.08 -10.40
CA LEU A 74 5.13 1.94 -10.94
C LEU A 74 3.88 2.39 -11.70
N LEU A 75 3.11 3.32 -11.13
CA LEU A 75 1.92 3.87 -11.78
C LEU A 75 2.28 4.58 -13.09
N MET A 76 3.38 5.33 -13.14
CA MET A 76 3.79 6.07 -14.35
C MET A 76 4.15 5.18 -15.55
N LYS A 77 4.38 3.88 -15.33
CA LYS A 77 4.61 2.91 -16.44
C LYS A 77 3.33 2.57 -17.20
N ASP A 78 2.16 2.79 -16.61
CA ASP A 78 0.89 2.32 -17.15
C ASP A 78 -0.26 3.35 -17.07
N LEU A 79 -0.10 4.39 -16.25
CA LEU A 79 -1.02 5.51 -15.99
C LEU A 79 -2.44 5.12 -15.52
N THR A 80 -2.74 3.83 -15.44
CA THR A 80 -4.07 3.30 -15.08
C THR A 80 -4.00 2.53 -13.77
N ALA A 81 -3.10 1.55 -13.69
CA ALA A 81 -2.95 0.69 -12.53
C ALA A 81 -1.52 0.17 -12.44
N PHE A 82 -1.12 -0.32 -11.27
CA PHE A 82 0.08 -1.11 -11.10
C PHE A 82 -0.20 -2.33 -10.26
N SER A 83 0.68 -3.34 -10.37
CA SER A 83 0.62 -4.55 -9.56
C SER A 83 1.94 -4.76 -8.83
N LEU A 84 1.87 -5.28 -7.61
CA LEU A 84 3.04 -5.55 -6.77
C LEU A 84 2.96 -7.00 -6.28
N SER A 85 4.07 -7.74 -6.37
CA SER A 85 4.17 -9.09 -5.80
C SER A 85 4.21 -8.98 -4.27
N VAL A 86 3.64 -9.94 -3.54
CA VAL A 86 3.82 -9.98 -2.08
C VAL A 86 5.26 -10.28 -1.66
N GLU A 87 6.10 -10.74 -2.58
CA GLU A 87 7.54 -10.95 -2.36
C GLU A 87 8.37 -9.70 -2.70
N ASP A 88 7.75 -8.60 -3.13
CA ASP A 88 8.44 -7.36 -3.46
C ASP A 88 8.89 -6.62 -2.18
N VAL A 89 10.08 -6.02 -2.19
CA VAL A 89 10.64 -5.28 -1.04
C VAL A 89 9.72 -4.15 -0.55
N TRP A 90 8.85 -3.61 -1.40
CA TRP A 90 7.94 -2.53 -1.05
C TRP A 90 6.62 -3.01 -0.44
N ILE A 91 6.41 -4.32 -0.28
CA ILE A 91 5.13 -4.87 0.20
C ILE A 91 4.83 -4.47 1.65
N ASP A 92 5.84 -4.39 2.52
CA ASP A 92 5.67 -4.02 3.92
C ASP A 92 5.16 -2.57 4.03
N VAL A 93 5.80 -1.68 3.27
CA VAL A 93 5.39 -0.27 3.17
C VAL A 93 4.00 -0.16 2.54
N PHE A 94 3.69 -0.97 1.52
CA PHE A 94 2.35 -1.03 0.94
C PHE A 94 1.30 -1.41 1.98
N ALA A 95 1.55 -2.46 2.78
CA ALA A 95 0.63 -2.95 3.80
C ALA A 95 0.34 -1.89 4.86
N ILE A 96 1.37 -1.18 5.34
CA ILE A 96 1.20 -0.08 6.29
C ILE A 96 0.43 1.07 5.63
N MET A 97 0.78 1.47 4.40
CA MET A 97 0.10 2.55 3.69
C MET A 97 -1.36 2.21 3.37
N ALA A 98 -1.69 0.94 3.11
CA ALA A 98 -3.06 0.48 2.93
C ALA A 98 -3.86 0.57 4.25
N ASP A 99 -3.28 0.13 5.37
CA ASP A 99 -3.90 0.24 6.70
C ASP A 99 -4.14 1.71 7.11
N LEU A 100 -3.24 2.61 6.71
CA LEU A 100 -3.37 4.07 6.90
C LEU A 100 -4.33 4.75 5.92
N GLY A 101 -4.86 4.03 4.92
CA GLY A 101 -5.84 4.56 3.97
C GLY A 101 -5.26 5.33 2.79
N PHE A 102 -3.96 5.18 2.48
CA PHE A 102 -3.41 5.61 1.19
C PHE A 102 -3.88 4.72 0.03
N PHE A 103 -4.25 3.48 0.35
CA PHE A 103 -4.84 2.51 -0.57
C PHE A 103 -6.08 1.90 0.08
N ARG A 104 -7.25 2.05 -0.53
CA ARG A 104 -8.50 1.45 -0.06
C ARG A 104 -8.85 0.22 -0.88
N LEU A 105 -9.16 -0.90 -0.23
CA LEU A 105 -9.68 -2.08 -0.91
C LEU A 105 -11.10 -1.82 -1.42
N THR A 106 -11.33 -2.05 -2.71
CA THR A 106 -12.62 -1.90 -3.40
C THR A 106 -12.90 -3.16 -4.21
N GLY A 107 -13.59 -4.12 -3.61
CA GLY A 107 -13.73 -5.47 -4.16
C GLY A 107 -12.40 -6.21 -4.13
N GLU A 108 -11.91 -6.61 -5.30
CA GLU A 108 -10.69 -7.44 -5.46
C GLU A 108 -9.41 -6.62 -5.67
N ARG A 109 -9.50 -5.29 -5.67
CA ARG A 109 -8.37 -4.40 -5.99
C ARG A 109 -8.33 -3.20 -5.07
N TYR A 110 -7.15 -2.65 -4.90
CA TYR A 110 -6.97 -1.40 -4.18
C TYR A 110 -7.15 -0.20 -5.11
N GLN A 111 -7.57 0.90 -4.54
CA GLN A 111 -7.61 2.21 -5.17
C GLN A 111 -6.76 3.18 -4.36
N MET A 112 -5.92 3.97 -5.02
CA MET A 112 -5.20 5.05 -4.34
C MET A 112 -6.21 6.02 -3.71
N THR A 113 -6.06 6.41 -2.46
CA THR A 113 -6.96 7.33 -1.75
C THR A 113 -6.15 8.32 -0.92
N LEU A 114 -6.76 9.46 -0.57
CA LEU A 114 -6.18 10.34 0.44
C LEU A 114 -6.49 9.77 1.83
N PRO A 115 -5.48 9.54 2.68
CA PRO A 115 -5.72 9.10 4.04
C PRO A 115 -6.47 10.20 4.81
N SER A 116 -7.48 9.82 5.60
CA SER A 116 -8.22 10.78 6.44
C SER A 116 -7.32 11.41 7.51
N SER A 117 -6.40 10.61 8.08
CA SER A 117 -5.29 11.10 8.90
C SER A 117 -4.19 10.04 9.03
N ALA A 118 -2.93 10.43 8.87
CA ALA A 118 -1.75 9.61 9.20
C ALA A 118 -1.13 10.11 10.51
N SER A 119 -1.88 10.01 11.61
CA SER A 119 -1.40 10.43 12.93
C SER A 119 -0.32 9.49 13.46
N GLY A 120 0.53 9.96 14.36
CA GLY A 120 1.58 9.13 14.98
C GLY A 120 1.03 7.87 15.66
N SER A 121 -0.14 7.94 16.30
CA SER A 121 -0.81 6.78 16.89
C SER A 121 -1.36 5.80 15.85
N ALA A 122 -1.89 6.29 14.72
CA ALA A 122 -2.34 5.43 13.63
C ALA A 122 -1.15 4.71 12.98
N ILE A 123 -0.04 5.43 12.77
CA ILE A 123 1.20 4.85 12.25
C ILE A 123 1.77 3.80 13.21
N GLU A 124 1.81 4.10 14.51
CA GLU A 124 2.23 3.12 15.52
C GLU A 124 1.36 1.86 15.50
N ALA A 125 0.03 2.02 15.43
CA ALA A 125 -0.89 0.88 15.35
C ALA A 125 -0.65 0.03 14.09
N ALA A 126 -0.46 0.66 12.93
CA ALA A 126 -0.19 -0.04 11.68
C ALA A 126 1.16 -0.79 11.71
N LEU A 127 2.20 -0.18 12.30
CA LEU A 127 3.51 -0.81 12.47
C LEU A 127 3.46 -2.02 13.42
N LEU A 128 2.75 -1.89 14.54
CA LEU A 128 2.56 -2.99 15.49
C LEU A 128 1.74 -4.12 14.86
N LYS A 129 0.76 -3.79 14.01
CA LYS A 129 -0.01 -4.77 13.26
C LYS A 129 0.87 -5.54 12.27
N LEU A 130 1.80 -4.87 11.58
CA LEU A 130 2.79 -5.53 10.73
C LEU A 130 3.74 -6.41 11.54
N ALA A 131 4.29 -5.90 12.64
CA ALA A 131 5.16 -6.69 13.53
C ALA A 131 4.44 -7.94 14.06
N ALA A 132 3.13 -7.86 14.33
CA ALA A 132 2.33 -9.00 14.77
C ALA A 132 2.14 -10.08 13.69
N THR A 133 2.44 -9.80 12.42
CA THR A 133 2.45 -10.82 11.36
C THR A 133 3.71 -11.69 11.39
N GLU A 134 4.72 -11.33 12.18
CA GLU A 134 5.99 -12.04 12.21
C GLU A 134 5.81 -13.51 12.60
N HIS A 135 6.34 -14.40 11.77
CA HIS A 135 6.43 -15.82 12.07
C HIS A 135 7.81 -16.34 11.64
N ARG A 136 8.50 -17.05 12.55
CA ARG A 136 9.83 -17.62 12.31
C ARG A 136 10.85 -16.60 11.76
N PHE A 137 10.88 -15.40 12.34
CA PHE A 137 11.80 -14.31 11.96
C PHE A 137 11.56 -13.74 10.56
N SER A 138 10.34 -13.84 10.03
CA SER A 138 9.95 -13.23 8.77
C SER A 138 8.59 -12.56 8.93
N LEU A 139 8.46 -11.35 8.40
CA LEU A 139 7.18 -10.65 8.33
C LEU A 139 6.29 -11.30 7.28
N HIS A 140 4.98 -11.26 7.52
CA HIS A 140 3.95 -11.81 6.64
C HIS A 140 2.92 -10.73 6.29
N PRO A 141 3.31 -9.69 5.54
CA PRO A 141 2.43 -8.58 5.13
C PRO A 141 1.20 -9.05 4.36
N GLU A 142 1.25 -10.22 3.72
CA GLU A 142 0.10 -10.88 3.09
C GLU A 142 -1.05 -11.16 4.06
N ASN A 143 -0.80 -11.18 5.37
CA ASN A 143 -1.83 -11.32 6.40
C ASN A 143 -2.52 -9.99 6.75
N MET A 144 -2.03 -8.85 6.24
CA MET A 144 -2.63 -7.52 6.43
C MET A 144 -3.39 -7.01 5.20
N ILE A 145 -3.11 -7.56 4.03
CA ILE A 145 -3.61 -7.06 2.75
C ILE A 145 -4.38 -8.13 2.01
N HIS A 146 -5.34 -7.69 1.19
CA HIS A 146 -5.96 -8.54 0.19
C HIS A 146 -4.99 -8.75 -0.97
N TRP A 147 -4.90 -9.98 -1.45
CA TRP A 147 -4.11 -10.32 -2.62
C TRP A 147 -4.95 -11.18 -3.56
N ILE A 148 -4.60 -11.11 -4.83
CA ILE A 148 -5.19 -11.88 -5.91
C ILE A 148 -4.11 -12.70 -6.61
N THR A 149 -4.51 -13.62 -7.47
CA THR A 149 -3.51 -14.35 -8.25
C THR A 149 -2.84 -13.44 -9.27
N LYS A 150 -1.61 -13.78 -9.67
CA LYS A 150 -0.93 -13.10 -10.80
C LYS A 150 -1.80 -13.05 -12.06
N TYR A 151 -2.53 -14.14 -12.33
CA TYR A 151 -3.44 -14.23 -13.48
C TYR A 151 -4.59 -13.24 -13.36
N ASP A 152 -5.21 -13.15 -12.18
CA ASP A 152 -6.31 -12.21 -11.94
C ASP A 152 -5.82 -10.76 -12.01
N ALA A 153 -4.62 -10.48 -11.47
CA ALA A 153 -3.99 -9.17 -11.59
C ALA A 153 -3.83 -8.76 -13.05
N HIS A 154 -3.30 -9.64 -13.91
CA HIS A 154 -3.17 -9.37 -15.34
C HIS A 154 -4.53 -9.21 -16.04
N THR A 155 -5.52 -10.03 -15.68
CA THR A 155 -6.87 -9.96 -16.24
C THR A 155 -7.54 -8.63 -15.92
N TRP A 156 -7.48 -8.21 -14.65
CA TRP A 156 -7.98 -6.92 -14.22
C TRP A 156 -7.23 -5.76 -14.87
N HIS A 157 -5.90 -5.87 -15.00
CA HIS A 157 -5.09 -4.86 -15.68
C HIS A 157 -5.54 -4.65 -17.13
N ALA A 158 -5.75 -5.74 -17.87
CA ALA A 158 -6.26 -5.70 -19.24
C ALA A 158 -7.68 -5.10 -19.29
N ARG A 159 -8.54 -5.46 -18.33
CA ARG A 159 -9.89 -4.90 -18.23
C ARG A 159 -9.86 -3.39 -18.00
N LEU A 160 -9.07 -2.90 -17.04
CA LEU A 160 -8.96 -1.47 -16.73
C LEU A 160 -8.44 -0.68 -17.95
N LYS A 161 -7.47 -1.22 -18.68
CA LYS A 161 -7.00 -0.61 -19.95
C LYS A 161 -8.06 -0.54 -21.04
N GLY A 162 -8.99 -1.49 -21.06
CA GLY A 162 -10.09 -1.52 -22.01
C GLY A 162 -11.21 -0.52 -21.69
N LEU A 163 -11.24 0.03 -20.48
CA LEU A 163 -12.22 1.04 -20.09
C LEU A 163 -11.77 2.44 -20.50
N THR A 164 -12.73 3.26 -20.91
CA THR A 164 -12.49 4.70 -21.05
C THR A 164 -12.20 5.31 -19.69
N TRP A 165 -11.46 6.42 -19.65
CA TRP A 165 -11.14 7.09 -18.39
C TRP A 165 -12.42 7.51 -17.62
N MET A 166 -13.48 7.92 -18.33
CA MET A 166 -14.77 8.28 -17.70
C MET A 166 -15.42 7.08 -17.02
N GLN A 167 -15.40 5.90 -17.66
CA GLN A 167 -15.93 4.67 -17.07
C GLN A 167 -15.13 4.26 -15.83
N ARG A 168 -13.80 4.41 -15.85
CA ARG A 168 -12.95 4.12 -14.69
C ARG A 168 -13.24 5.06 -13.53
N VAL A 169 -13.32 6.37 -13.79
CA VAL A 169 -13.63 7.37 -12.76
C VAL A 169 -15.01 7.11 -12.15
N ALA A 170 -16.03 6.84 -12.97
CA ALA A 170 -17.36 6.52 -12.47
C ALA A 170 -17.40 5.23 -11.63
N ASP A 171 -16.72 4.15 -12.08
CA ASP A 171 -16.61 2.90 -11.32
C ASP A 171 -15.90 3.11 -9.98
N ARG A 172 -14.83 3.91 -10.00
CA ARG A 172 -14.07 4.30 -8.81
C ARG A 172 -14.90 5.11 -7.82
N GLU A 173 -15.60 6.14 -8.27
CA GLU A 173 -16.46 6.97 -7.41
C GLU A 173 -17.56 6.14 -6.75
N LEU A 174 -18.19 5.23 -7.51
CA LEU A 174 -19.19 4.30 -7.00
C LEU A 174 -18.60 3.42 -5.89
N LEU A 175 -17.47 2.77 -6.18
CA LEU A 175 -16.82 1.85 -5.24
C LEU A 175 -16.27 2.53 -3.97
N LEU A 176 -15.88 3.81 -4.05
CA LEU A 176 -15.43 4.58 -2.90
C LEU A 176 -16.58 5.18 -2.08
N GLY A 177 -17.74 5.41 -2.70
CA GLY A 177 -18.94 5.94 -2.08
C GLY A 177 -19.78 4.90 -1.31
N ASP A 178 -19.63 3.62 -1.66
CA ASP A 178 -20.33 2.49 -1.01
C ASP A 178 -19.62 1.96 0.27
N GLY A 179 -18.66 2.71 0.83
CA GLY A 179 -17.81 2.29 1.95
C GLY A 179 -17.90 3.14 3.20
#